data_AF-A0A2T0TRU5-F1
#
_entry.id   AF-A0A2T0TRU5-F1
#
_cell.length_a   1.000
_cell.length_b   1.000
_cell.length_c   1.000
_cell.angle_alpha   90.00
_cell.angle_beta   90.00
_cell.angle_gamma   90.00
#
_symmetry.space_group_name_H-M   'P 1'
#
loop_
_entity.id
_entity.type
_entity.pdbx_description
1 polymer ?
#
loop_
_entity_poly.entity_id
_entity_poly.type
_entity_poly.pdbx_seq_one_letter_code
_entity_poly.pdbx_strand_id
1 'polypeptide(L)'
;MTPDAGGAGSGGDGDGRGNGDGRGNGDGRGNGDELSGAGLSGGGHLIELTTRAWREEALSRADEIETLSQWICHLDVKERGITEEKADKRVAEAIRGHVRAIRSAAHSGGPWMRNGARLGRVASHLHAAEVDLLRRAPSTYVLGEVPSLEAHVRRHLPADDPRRVRMEAIARKVADRWPADPRTANGRATSVEATDSAARGAAAGAGLDQQDRETIIAVVRAASSAAEREQQRIRSFRTIVAVATVLLVVIAGLVALLGALKPTLMPICFTPQPTPPDAQRVVVCPTGQSPLDGDVDDVILDTVDAWDIPLIEIVGVVTAGVTGALALRRLRGSSSPFGVPVALIALKLPTGALTALLGLLLMRGGFVPGLSALDTSPQILAWAVVFGGSQQLFTGLVDRQAQTVLDAVGGKTYTATGGS
;
A
#
# COMPACT_ATOMS: atom_id res chain seq x y z
N MET A 1 -29.39 -43.67 62.61
CA MET A 1 -30.64 -42.92 62.39
C MET A 1 -30.73 -42.61 60.91
N THR A 2 -31.70 -43.26 60.27
CA THR A 2 -32.23 -43.04 58.92
C THR A 2 -33.13 -41.77 58.94
N PRO A 3 -33.98 -41.49 57.93
CA PRO A 3 -33.82 -40.38 56.99
C PRO A 3 -35.07 -39.45 56.96
N ASP A 4 -35.13 -38.51 56.02
CA ASP A 4 -36.39 -38.02 55.40
C ASP A 4 -36.06 -37.79 53.92
N ALA A 5 -36.64 -38.43 52.90
CA ALA A 5 -38.00 -38.88 52.56
C ALA A 5 -38.86 -37.80 51.87
N GLY A 6 -39.37 -38.18 50.69
CA GLY A 6 -40.43 -37.50 49.93
C GLY A 6 -39.95 -36.92 48.60
N GLY A 7 -40.39 -37.36 47.41
CA GLY A 7 -41.39 -38.35 47.05
C GLY A 7 -41.56 -38.37 45.51
N ALA A 8 -41.72 -39.58 44.95
CA ALA A 8 -42.74 -40.00 43.99
C ALA A 8 -43.16 -39.04 42.85
N GLY A 9 -43.26 -39.44 41.58
CA GLY A 9 -43.27 -40.76 40.97
C GLY A 9 -44.07 -40.71 39.65
N SER A 10 -43.91 -41.75 38.84
CA SER A 10 -44.73 -42.13 37.65
C SER A 10 -44.49 -41.28 36.41
N GLY A 11 -44.22 -41.82 35.21
CA GLY A 11 -44.43 -43.15 34.67
C GLY A 11 -44.84 -42.98 33.19
N GLY A 12 -44.51 -43.93 32.33
CA GLY A 12 -45.16 -44.03 31.01
C GLY A 12 -44.22 -44.17 29.82
N ASP A 13 -44.06 -45.43 29.42
CA ASP A 13 -43.58 -45.94 28.13
C ASP A 13 -44.24 -45.31 26.90
N GLY A 14 -43.57 -45.40 25.75
CA GLY A 14 -44.21 -45.16 24.46
C GLY A 14 -43.26 -45.13 23.27
N ASP A 15 -42.91 -46.32 22.77
CA ASP A 15 -42.30 -46.58 21.46
C ASP A 15 -43.07 -45.94 20.29
N GLY A 16 -42.36 -45.53 19.22
CA GLY A 16 -43.02 -45.08 17.99
C GLY A 16 -42.10 -44.68 16.85
N ARG A 17 -41.69 -45.66 16.03
CA ARG A 17 -41.10 -45.47 14.69
C ARG A 17 -42.08 -44.75 13.75
N GLY A 18 -41.57 -43.92 12.83
CA GLY A 18 -42.38 -43.40 11.72
C GLY A 18 -41.62 -42.51 10.73
N ASN A 19 -41.45 -43.03 9.52
CA ASN A 19 -40.84 -42.46 8.32
C ASN A 19 -41.68 -41.32 7.71
N GLY A 20 -41.10 -40.38 6.94
CA GLY A 20 -41.89 -39.43 6.16
C GLY A 20 -41.10 -38.38 5.37
N ASP A 21 -40.88 -38.66 4.08
CA ASP A 21 -40.45 -37.71 3.05
C ASP A 21 -41.46 -36.56 2.84
N GLY A 22 -40.97 -35.37 2.49
CA GLY A 22 -41.83 -34.22 2.15
C GLY A 22 -41.11 -33.19 1.28
N ARG A 23 -41.33 -33.32 -0.04
CA ARG A 23 -40.97 -32.33 -1.08
C ARG A 23 -41.69 -30.99 -0.84
N GLY A 24 -40.99 -29.88 -1.07
CA GLY A 24 -41.57 -28.54 -1.20
C GLY A 24 -41.10 -27.87 -2.48
N ASN A 25 -41.99 -27.80 -3.46
CA ASN A 25 -41.87 -27.02 -4.70
C ASN A 25 -42.45 -25.62 -4.46
N GLY A 26 -41.91 -24.58 -5.08
CA GLY A 26 -42.41 -23.21 -4.93
C GLY A 26 -41.79 -22.25 -5.94
N ASP A 27 -42.41 -22.18 -7.10
CA ASP A 27 -42.16 -21.25 -8.20
C ASP A 27 -42.38 -19.77 -7.82
N GLY A 28 -41.70 -18.86 -8.53
CA GLY A 28 -42.38 -17.67 -9.01
C GLY A 28 -41.59 -16.36 -9.06
N ARG A 29 -41.36 -15.93 -10.31
CA ARG A 29 -41.38 -14.54 -10.84
C ARG A 29 -40.08 -13.75 -10.82
N GLY A 30 -39.61 -13.47 -12.03
CA GLY A 30 -38.60 -12.46 -12.31
C GLY A 30 -39.16 -11.05 -12.35
N ASN A 31 -38.24 -10.08 -12.35
CA ASN A 31 -38.35 -8.80 -13.02
C ASN A 31 -37.00 -8.07 -13.02
N GLY A 32 -36.58 -7.60 -14.19
CA GLY A 32 -35.83 -6.35 -14.37
C GLY A 32 -34.34 -6.35 -14.03
N ASP A 33 -33.50 -6.80 -14.96
CA ASP A 33 -32.11 -6.33 -15.05
C ASP A 33 -32.12 -4.89 -15.61
N GLU A 34 -32.34 -3.94 -14.71
CA GLU A 34 -32.14 -2.51 -14.99
C GLU A 34 -30.65 -2.19 -14.83
N LEU A 35 -29.95 -2.19 -15.96
CA LEU A 35 -28.62 -1.62 -16.12
C LEU A 35 -28.66 -0.13 -15.78
N SER A 36 -28.28 0.22 -14.55
CA SER A 36 -28.13 1.61 -14.13
C SER A 36 -26.85 1.82 -13.32
N GLY A 37 -25.98 2.70 -13.84
CA GLY A 37 -25.04 3.47 -13.02
C GLY A 37 -23.64 2.90 -12.84
N ALA A 38 -22.85 2.85 -13.92
CA ALA A 38 -21.39 2.81 -13.82
C ALA A 38 -20.86 4.10 -13.19
N GLY A 39 -20.41 4.05 -11.94
CA GLY A 39 -19.71 5.15 -11.29
C GLY A 39 -19.05 4.69 -9.99
N LEU A 40 -17.73 4.87 -9.87
CA LEU A 40 -16.92 4.70 -8.66
C LEU A 40 -16.53 3.26 -8.20
N SER A 41 -16.57 2.24 -9.09
CA SER A 41 -16.16 0.86 -8.74
C SER A 41 -14.80 0.40 -9.30
N GLY A 42 -13.92 1.34 -9.71
CA GLY A 42 -12.61 0.98 -10.28
C GLY A 42 -11.52 0.69 -9.23
N GLY A 43 -11.52 1.44 -8.12
CA GLY A 43 -10.50 1.32 -7.07
C GLY A 43 -10.71 0.12 -6.14
N GLY A 44 -11.96 -0.23 -5.86
CA GLY A 44 -12.32 -1.34 -4.98
C GLY A 44 -11.88 -2.70 -5.52
N HIS A 45 -12.09 -2.95 -6.81
CA HIS A 45 -11.74 -4.21 -7.46
C HIS A 45 -10.22 -4.48 -7.47
N LEU A 46 -9.41 -3.44 -7.69
CA LEU A 46 -7.94 -3.56 -7.72
C LEU A 46 -7.37 -3.82 -6.31
N ILE A 47 -7.96 -3.20 -5.30
CA ILE A 47 -7.66 -3.45 -3.88
C ILE A 47 -8.07 -4.88 -3.50
N GLU A 48 -9.20 -5.38 -3.99
CA GLU A 48 -9.67 -6.72 -3.72
C GLU A 48 -8.78 -7.80 -4.37
N LEU A 49 -8.40 -7.63 -5.64
CA LEU A 49 -7.49 -8.53 -6.34
C LEU A 49 -6.12 -8.63 -5.66
N THR A 50 -5.52 -7.49 -5.28
CA THR A 50 -4.25 -7.47 -4.55
C THR A 50 -4.39 -8.09 -3.16
N THR A 51 -5.54 -7.91 -2.51
CA THR A 51 -5.82 -8.53 -1.20
C THR A 51 -5.98 -10.04 -1.30
N ARG A 52 -6.54 -10.57 -2.38
CA ARG A 52 -6.60 -12.02 -2.64
C ARG A 52 -5.22 -12.57 -2.97
N ALA A 53 -4.45 -11.91 -3.83
CA ALA A 53 -3.14 -12.38 -4.27
C ALA A 53 -2.15 -12.64 -3.12
N TRP A 54 -1.96 -11.68 -2.20
CA TRP A 54 -1.02 -11.89 -1.08
C TRP A 54 -1.51 -12.96 -0.10
N ARG A 55 -2.83 -13.14 0.05
CA ARG A 55 -3.39 -14.16 0.92
C ARG A 55 -3.13 -15.55 0.37
N GLU A 56 -3.36 -15.76 -0.93
CA GLU A 56 -3.06 -17.02 -1.60
C GLU A 56 -1.57 -17.36 -1.51
N GLU A 57 -0.70 -16.38 -1.75
CA GLU A 57 0.75 -16.54 -1.58
C GLU A 57 1.14 -16.92 -0.14
N ALA A 58 0.56 -16.24 0.85
CA ALA A 58 0.82 -16.54 2.26
C ALA A 58 0.34 -17.93 2.68
N LEU A 59 -0.82 -18.38 2.18
CA LEU A 59 -1.36 -19.71 2.46
C LEU A 59 -0.52 -20.79 1.78
N SER A 60 -0.16 -20.60 0.51
CA SER A 60 0.71 -21.52 -0.22
C SER A 60 2.07 -21.69 0.48
N ARG A 61 2.68 -20.59 0.94
CA ARG A 61 3.95 -20.63 1.67
C ARG A 61 3.81 -21.28 3.05
N ALA A 62 2.68 -21.08 3.73
CA ALA A 62 2.39 -21.74 5.00
C ALA A 62 2.26 -23.26 4.84
N ASP A 63 1.59 -23.72 3.78
CA ASP A 63 1.45 -25.14 3.46
C ASP A 63 2.81 -25.77 3.14
N GLU A 64 3.65 -25.09 2.36
CA GLU A 64 5.02 -25.56 2.06
C GLU A 64 5.86 -25.74 3.33
N ILE A 65 5.88 -24.74 4.22
CA ILE A 65 6.61 -24.81 5.50
C ILE A 65 6.09 -25.96 6.37
N GLU A 66 4.76 -26.17 6.41
CA GLU A 66 4.18 -27.28 7.15
C GLU A 66 4.60 -28.63 6.56
N THR A 67 4.52 -28.81 5.24
CA THR A 67 4.96 -30.03 4.55
C THR A 67 6.43 -30.32 4.80
N LEU A 68 7.31 -29.32 4.69
CA LEU A 68 8.75 -29.49 4.96
C LEU A 68 9.01 -29.84 6.43
N SER A 69 8.32 -29.18 7.35
CA SER A 69 8.43 -29.47 8.79
C SER A 69 7.97 -30.89 9.13
N GLN A 70 6.92 -31.40 8.46
CA GLN A 70 6.45 -32.78 8.61
C GLN A 70 7.44 -33.77 8.01
N TRP A 71 8.00 -33.50 6.82
CA TRP A 71 9.05 -34.32 6.22
C TRP A 71 10.24 -34.50 7.17
N ILE A 72 10.71 -33.41 7.80
CA ILE A 72 11.82 -33.48 8.79
C ILE A 72 11.48 -34.39 9.98
N CYS A 73 10.21 -34.45 10.41
CA CYS A 73 9.80 -35.33 11.50
C CYS A 73 9.92 -36.83 11.16
N HIS A 74 9.94 -37.19 9.86
CA HIS A 74 10.10 -38.57 9.39
C HIS A 74 11.56 -38.98 9.17
N LEU A 75 12.50 -38.04 9.20
CA LEU A 75 13.92 -38.34 9.06
C LEU A 75 14.50 -38.94 10.33
N ASP A 76 15.59 -39.70 10.19
CA ASP A 76 16.35 -40.19 11.34
C ASP A 76 16.92 -39.01 12.15
N VAL A 77 16.93 -39.15 13.48
CA VAL A 77 17.39 -38.07 14.39
C VAL A 77 18.82 -37.61 14.08
N LYS A 78 19.66 -38.50 13.53
CA LYS A 78 21.05 -38.21 13.14
C LYS A 78 21.16 -37.34 11.88
N GLU A 79 20.12 -37.33 11.04
CA GLU A 79 20.09 -36.56 9.79
C GLU A 79 19.54 -35.15 10.00
N ARG A 80 18.86 -34.91 11.12
CA ARG A 80 18.27 -33.62 11.49
C ARG A 80 19.34 -32.63 11.93
N GLY A 81 19.04 -31.34 11.79
CA GLY A 81 19.87 -30.26 12.31
C GLY A 81 19.89 -30.15 13.84
N ILE A 82 18.87 -30.70 14.50
CA ILE A 82 18.78 -30.79 15.96
C ILE A 82 18.78 -32.28 16.33
N THR A 83 19.84 -32.72 17.00
CA THR A 83 20.01 -34.12 17.41
C THR A 83 19.29 -34.46 18.71
N GLU A 84 18.96 -33.47 19.53
CA GLU A 84 18.17 -33.67 20.75
C GLU A 84 16.66 -33.72 20.41
N GLU A 85 16.06 -34.91 20.54
CA GLU A 85 14.67 -35.16 20.14
C GLU A 85 13.66 -34.24 20.85
N LYS A 86 13.86 -33.95 22.15
CA LYS A 86 12.97 -33.05 22.90
C LYS A 86 13.04 -31.61 22.38
N ALA A 87 14.24 -31.14 22.05
CA ALA A 87 14.44 -29.82 21.47
C ALA A 87 13.83 -29.74 20.06
N ASP A 88 14.05 -30.76 19.22
CA ASP A 88 13.47 -30.84 17.88
C ASP A 88 11.93 -30.79 17.91
N LYS A 89 11.30 -31.56 18.80
CA LYS A 89 9.84 -31.55 19.00
C LYS A 89 9.30 -30.17 19.41
N ARG A 90 10.03 -29.44 20.26
CA ARG A 90 9.65 -28.08 20.67
C ARG A 90 9.69 -27.10 19.49
N VAL A 91 10.73 -27.16 18.67
CA VAL A 91 10.83 -26.32 17.47
C VAL A 91 9.76 -26.71 16.43
N ALA A 92 9.45 -28.00 16.28
CA ALA A 92 8.35 -28.46 15.43
C ALA A 92 6.97 -27.90 15.87
N GLU A 93 6.71 -27.82 17.17
CA GLU A 93 5.50 -27.19 17.72
C GLU A 93 5.50 -25.67 17.49
N ALA A 94 6.65 -25.00 17.63
CA ALA A 94 6.78 -23.58 17.33
C ALA A 94 6.43 -23.26 15.87
N ILE A 95 6.95 -24.05 14.91
CA ILE A 95 6.61 -23.92 13.48
C ILE A 95 5.10 -24.08 13.26
N ARG A 96 4.46 -25.09 13.87
CA ARG A 96 3.00 -25.26 13.80
C ARG A 96 2.23 -24.07 14.40
N GLY A 97 2.76 -23.47 15.47
CA GLY A 97 2.24 -22.22 16.04
C GLY A 97 2.30 -21.06 15.04
N HIS A 98 3.44 -20.88 14.36
CA HIS A 98 3.62 -19.85 13.34
C HIS A 98 2.70 -20.07 12.12
N VAL A 99 2.61 -21.29 11.58
CA VAL A 99 1.71 -21.64 10.48
C VAL A 99 0.24 -21.34 10.82
N ARG A 100 -0.21 -21.70 12.03
CA ARG A 100 -1.57 -21.35 12.49
C ARG A 100 -1.80 -19.85 12.55
N ALA A 101 -0.81 -19.08 13.00
CA ALA A 101 -0.91 -17.62 13.05
C ALA A 101 -0.95 -17.00 11.64
N ILE A 102 -0.21 -17.56 10.67
CA ILE A 102 -0.25 -17.16 9.26
C ILE A 102 -1.66 -17.42 8.68
N ARG A 103 -2.17 -18.65 8.79
CA ARG A 103 -3.51 -19.02 8.31
C ARG A 103 -4.60 -18.15 8.92
N SER A 104 -4.55 -17.95 10.25
CA SER A 104 -5.50 -17.07 10.96
C SER A 104 -5.48 -15.64 10.40
N ALA A 105 -4.28 -15.07 10.18
CA ALA A 105 -4.15 -13.73 9.64
C ALA A 105 -4.61 -13.62 8.18
N ALA A 106 -4.34 -14.64 7.36
CA ALA A 106 -4.74 -14.71 5.95
C ALA A 106 -6.25 -14.89 5.76
N HIS A 107 -6.90 -15.77 6.55
CA HIS A 107 -8.34 -16.01 6.47
C HIS A 107 -9.19 -14.93 7.13
N SER A 108 -8.63 -14.15 8.06
CA SER A 108 -9.41 -13.14 8.77
C SER A 108 -9.99 -12.09 7.79
N GLY A 109 -11.32 -12.03 7.67
CA GLY A 109 -12.05 -10.95 6.99
C GLY A 109 -11.98 -9.66 7.81
N GLY A 110 -12.03 -8.48 7.17
CA GLY A 110 -12.08 -7.22 7.91
C GLY A 110 -11.73 -5.97 7.09
N PRO A 111 -11.83 -4.77 7.71
CA PRO A 111 -11.63 -3.50 7.02
C PRO A 111 -10.25 -3.41 6.36
N TRP A 112 -10.20 -2.87 5.14
CA TRP A 112 -8.97 -2.71 4.34
C TRP A 112 -7.84 -1.99 5.09
N MET A 113 -8.17 -1.06 5.99
CA MET A 113 -7.20 -0.36 6.85
C MET A 113 -6.37 -1.30 7.75
N ARG A 114 -6.87 -2.51 8.07
CA ARG A 114 -6.16 -3.50 8.88
C ARG A 114 -5.28 -4.45 8.06
N ASN A 115 -5.32 -4.38 6.72
CA ASN A 115 -4.53 -5.27 5.85
C ASN A 115 -3.02 -5.11 6.07
N GLY A 116 -2.54 -3.89 6.32
CA GLY A 116 -1.11 -3.64 6.58
C GLY A 116 -0.59 -4.35 7.84
N ALA A 117 -1.39 -4.38 8.92
CA ALA A 117 -1.03 -5.07 10.15
C ALA A 117 -1.05 -6.60 9.98
N ARG A 118 -2.00 -7.13 9.18
CA ARG A 118 -2.09 -8.55 8.86
C ARG A 118 -0.91 -9.02 8.01
N LEU A 119 -0.58 -8.27 6.96
CA LEU A 119 0.63 -8.50 6.16
C LEU A 119 1.88 -8.53 7.03
N GLY A 120 2.01 -7.59 7.96
CA GLY A 120 3.12 -7.57 8.92
C GLY A 120 3.19 -8.80 9.80
N ARG A 121 2.04 -9.21 10.35
CA ARG A 121 1.95 -10.42 11.17
C ARG A 121 2.32 -11.68 10.38
N VAL A 122 1.81 -11.81 9.15
CA VAL A 122 2.14 -12.93 8.26
C VAL A 122 3.63 -12.97 7.96
N ALA A 123 4.20 -11.86 7.50
CA ALA A 123 5.62 -11.77 7.18
C ALA A 123 6.51 -12.16 8.36
N SER A 124 6.19 -11.67 9.56
CA SER A 124 6.94 -11.97 10.79
C SER A 124 6.87 -13.44 11.18
N HIS A 125 5.68 -14.06 11.13
CA HIS A 125 5.54 -15.48 11.43
C HIS A 125 6.14 -16.39 10.35
N LEU A 126 6.05 -16.01 9.09
CA LEU A 126 6.63 -16.74 7.96
C LEU A 126 8.15 -16.77 8.09
N HIS A 127 8.76 -15.62 8.36
CA HIS A 127 10.19 -15.54 8.61
C HIS A 127 10.63 -16.33 9.85
N ALA A 128 9.89 -16.23 10.96
CA ALA A 128 10.18 -17.02 12.16
C ALA A 128 10.13 -18.53 11.89
N ALA A 129 9.11 -18.98 11.16
CA ALA A 129 8.95 -20.38 10.79
C ALA A 129 10.05 -20.88 9.84
N GLU A 130 10.46 -20.08 8.86
CA GLU A 130 11.58 -20.41 7.95
C GLU A 130 12.89 -20.58 8.72
N VAL A 131 13.16 -19.71 9.69
CA VAL A 131 14.38 -19.83 10.48
C VAL A 131 14.37 -21.07 11.38
N ASP A 132 13.22 -21.37 11.98
CA ASP A 132 13.06 -22.58 12.78
C ASP A 132 13.13 -23.85 11.91
N LEU A 133 12.67 -23.77 10.66
CA LEU A 133 12.84 -24.84 9.67
C LEU A 133 14.31 -25.07 9.35
N LEU A 134 15.09 -24.01 9.08
CA LEU A 134 16.54 -24.10 8.83
C LEU A 134 17.32 -24.69 10.02
N ARG A 135 16.88 -24.45 11.26
CA ARG A 135 17.45 -25.08 12.46
C ARG A 135 17.28 -26.59 12.45
N ARG A 136 16.12 -27.08 12.03
CA ARG A 136 15.77 -28.51 12.05
C ARG A 136 16.21 -29.27 10.81
N ALA A 137 16.25 -28.61 9.65
CA ALA A 137 16.45 -29.26 8.36
C ALA A 137 17.80 -29.99 8.26
N PRO A 138 17.90 -31.07 7.46
CA PRO A 138 19.18 -31.70 7.16
C PRO A 138 20.18 -30.74 6.54
N SER A 139 21.47 -30.98 6.77
CA SER A 139 22.51 -30.13 6.20
C SER A 139 22.48 -30.09 4.67
N THR A 140 22.06 -31.18 4.01
CA THR A 140 21.86 -31.22 2.55
C THR A 140 20.80 -30.24 2.07
N TYR A 141 19.67 -30.13 2.78
CA TYR A 141 18.63 -29.16 2.49
C TYR A 141 19.14 -27.72 2.66
N VAL A 142 19.78 -27.43 3.81
CA VAL A 142 20.30 -26.07 4.07
C VAL A 142 21.32 -25.65 3.02
N LEU A 143 22.21 -26.57 2.60
CA LEU A 143 23.19 -26.31 1.54
C LEU A 143 22.53 -26.00 0.19
N GLY A 144 21.43 -26.69 -0.15
CA GLY A 144 20.65 -26.41 -1.36
C GLY A 144 19.98 -25.02 -1.33
N GLU A 145 19.61 -24.53 -0.16
CA GLU A 145 19.00 -23.21 0.03
C GLU A 145 20.00 -22.05 0.04
N VAL A 146 21.30 -22.31 0.23
CA VAL A 146 22.33 -21.26 0.38
C VAL A 146 22.28 -20.19 -0.73
N PRO A 147 22.15 -20.51 -2.04
CA PRO A 147 22.06 -19.49 -3.07
C PRO A 147 20.84 -18.57 -2.92
N SER A 148 19.69 -19.12 -2.53
CA SER A 148 18.46 -18.37 -2.29
C SER A 148 18.59 -17.46 -1.06
N LEU A 149 19.14 -18.01 0.02
CA LEU A 149 19.40 -17.28 1.26
C LEU A 149 20.43 -16.16 1.04
N GLU A 150 21.49 -16.40 0.26
CA GLU A 150 22.48 -15.39 -0.09
C GLU A 150 21.83 -14.25 -0.89
N ALA A 151 21.00 -14.56 -1.88
CA ALA A 151 20.28 -13.55 -2.64
C ALA A 151 19.36 -12.70 -1.75
N HIS A 152 18.67 -13.33 -0.78
CA HIS A 152 17.85 -12.62 0.21
C HIS A 152 18.71 -11.67 1.07
N VAL A 153 19.86 -12.13 1.56
CA VAL A 153 20.78 -11.34 2.37
C VAL A 153 21.35 -10.16 1.57
N ARG A 154 21.81 -10.38 0.34
CA ARG A 154 22.34 -9.32 -0.53
C ARG A 154 21.32 -8.24 -0.86
N ARG A 155 20.03 -8.59 -0.90
CA ARG A 155 18.93 -7.66 -1.18
C ARG A 155 18.68 -6.70 -0.02
N HIS A 156 18.83 -7.14 1.23
CA HIS A 156 18.40 -6.38 2.40
C HIS A 156 19.54 -5.91 3.31
N LEU A 157 20.76 -6.42 3.13
CA LEU A 157 21.95 -5.98 3.88
C LEU A 157 22.96 -5.23 2.99
N PRO A 158 23.51 -4.10 3.46
CA PRO A 158 24.61 -3.38 2.80
C PRO A 158 25.83 -4.29 2.54
N ALA A 159 26.61 -3.96 1.51
CA ALA A 159 27.78 -4.76 1.09
C ALA A 159 28.88 -4.82 2.17
N ASP A 160 28.96 -3.81 3.03
CA ASP A 160 29.89 -3.66 4.14
C ASP A 160 29.40 -4.29 5.45
N ASP A 161 28.15 -4.80 5.53
CA ASP A 161 27.66 -5.44 6.76
C ASP A 161 28.46 -6.73 7.03
N PRO A 162 29.12 -6.88 8.20
CA PRO A 162 29.95 -8.04 8.50
C PRO A 162 29.18 -9.37 8.45
N ARG A 163 27.85 -9.34 8.66
CA ARG A 163 26.98 -10.51 8.55
C ARG A 163 26.84 -10.96 7.10
N ARG A 164 26.70 -10.03 6.16
CA ARG A 164 26.65 -10.34 4.73
C ARG A 164 27.97 -10.92 4.24
N VAL A 165 29.10 -10.32 4.63
CA VAL A 165 30.44 -10.82 4.27
C VAL A 165 30.63 -12.28 4.71
N ARG A 166 30.17 -12.63 5.92
CA ARG A 166 30.19 -14.02 6.41
C ARG A 166 29.32 -14.96 5.58
N MET A 167 28.10 -14.55 5.22
CA MET A 167 27.23 -15.34 4.35
C MET A 167 27.85 -15.59 2.98
N GLU A 168 28.46 -14.56 2.37
CA GLU A 168 29.14 -14.70 1.08
C GLU A 168 30.37 -15.63 1.17
N ALA A 169 31.08 -15.64 2.30
CA ALA A 169 32.16 -16.58 2.54
C ALA A 169 31.66 -18.03 2.66
N ILE A 170 30.54 -18.25 3.36
CA ILE A 170 29.89 -19.56 3.44
C ILE A 170 29.40 -19.99 2.06
N ALA A 171 28.75 -19.11 1.30
CA ALA A 171 28.28 -19.41 -0.04
C ALA A 171 29.41 -19.83 -1.00
N ARG A 172 30.56 -19.12 -0.95
CA ARG A 172 31.76 -19.53 -1.71
C ARG A 172 32.26 -20.92 -1.29
N LYS A 173 32.39 -21.17 0.02
CA LYS A 173 32.80 -22.49 0.55
C LYS A 173 31.86 -23.61 0.09
N VAL A 174 30.56 -23.35 0.02
CA VAL A 174 29.56 -24.32 -0.48
C VAL A 174 29.70 -24.55 -1.98
N ALA A 175 29.89 -23.48 -2.77
CA ALA A 175 30.10 -23.57 -4.21
C ALA A 175 31.39 -24.34 -4.57
N ASP A 176 32.48 -24.09 -3.84
CA ASP A 176 33.77 -24.77 -4.04
C ASP A 176 33.70 -26.27 -3.72
N ARG A 177 32.80 -26.67 -2.80
CA ARG A 177 32.57 -28.08 -2.45
C ARG A 177 31.74 -28.82 -3.49
N TRP A 178 30.88 -28.12 -4.22
CA TRP A 178 30.05 -28.68 -5.30
C TRP A 178 30.26 -27.88 -6.59
N PRO A 179 31.47 -27.95 -7.19
CA PRO A 179 31.70 -27.29 -8.46
C PRO A 179 30.69 -27.83 -9.46
N ALA A 180 30.01 -26.92 -10.18
CA ALA A 180 29.11 -27.29 -11.26
C ALA A 180 29.80 -28.30 -12.21
N ASP A 181 29.04 -29.28 -12.69
CA ASP A 181 29.49 -30.43 -13.48
C ASP A 181 30.68 -30.11 -14.40
N PRO A 182 31.85 -30.76 -14.23
CA PRO A 182 33.02 -30.60 -15.10
C PRO A 182 32.74 -30.84 -16.58
N ARG A 183 31.62 -31.49 -16.94
CA ARG A 183 31.23 -31.77 -18.33
C ARG A 183 30.75 -30.54 -19.10
N THR A 184 30.52 -29.40 -18.44
CA THR A 184 30.24 -28.12 -19.12
C THR A 184 31.50 -27.29 -19.39
N ALA A 185 32.64 -27.67 -18.81
CA ALA A 185 33.95 -27.08 -19.09
C ALA A 185 34.62 -27.77 -20.30
N ASN A 186 34.06 -27.57 -21.48
CA ASN A 186 34.69 -27.92 -22.74
C ASN A 186 35.89 -26.98 -22.98
N GLY A 187 37.13 -27.41 -23.19
CA GLY A 187 37.71 -28.74 -23.17
C GLY A 187 39.24 -28.64 -23.18
N ARG A 188 39.86 -29.76 -22.81
CA ARG A 188 41.31 -30.10 -22.83
C ARG A 188 41.87 -30.30 -21.42
N ALA A 189 41.61 -31.48 -20.86
CA ALA A 189 42.55 -32.10 -19.93
C ALA A 189 42.47 -33.62 -20.07
N THR A 190 43.61 -34.14 -20.52
CA THR A 190 44.12 -35.50 -20.47
C THR A 190 43.65 -36.34 -19.29
N SER A 191 43.26 -37.57 -19.61
CA SER A 191 43.03 -38.69 -18.70
C SER A 191 44.22 -38.93 -17.77
N VAL A 192 44.05 -38.66 -16.48
CA VAL A 192 44.87 -39.22 -15.40
C VAL A 192 43.93 -39.79 -14.34
N GLU A 193 43.92 -41.12 -14.32
CA GLU A 193 43.75 -42.04 -13.19
C GLU A 193 42.56 -41.86 -12.24
N ALA A 194 41.57 -42.71 -12.48
CA ALA A 194 40.46 -43.02 -11.60
C ALA A 194 40.86 -44.12 -10.59
N THR A 195 41.40 -43.73 -9.44
CA THR A 195 41.47 -44.62 -8.25
C THR A 195 41.13 -43.93 -6.94
N ASP A 196 40.69 -42.65 -6.98
CA ASP A 196 40.44 -41.84 -5.77
C ASP A 196 38.97 -41.39 -5.62
N SER A 197 38.04 -42.07 -6.30
CA SER A 197 36.60 -41.74 -6.28
C SER A 197 35.88 -42.33 -5.06
N ALA A 198 36.37 -43.42 -4.48
CA ALA A 198 35.79 -44.03 -3.28
C ALA A 198 36.10 -43.24 -2.00
N ALA A 199 37.27 -42.59 -1.91
CA ALA A 199 37.63 -41.72 -0.78
C ALA A 199 36.90 -40.35 -0.83
N ARG A 200 36.60 -39.84 -2.03
CA ARG A 200 35.81 -38.61 -2.21
C ARG A 200 34.33 -38.76 -1.81
N GLY A 201 33.77 -39.96 -1.91
CA GLY A 201 32.41 -40.25 -1.43
C GLY A 201 32.27 -40.22 0.10
N ALA A 202 33.33 -40.56 0.84
CA ALA A 202 33.35 -40.51 2.31
C ALA A 202 33.63 -39.08 2.84
N ALA A 203 34.42 -38.27 2.12
CA ALA A 203 34.66 -36.85 2.45
C ALA A 203 33.47 -35.93 2.10
N ALA A 204 32.57 -36.37 1.20
CA ALA A 204 31.29 -35.72 0.93
C ALA A 204 30.30 -35.78 2.11
N GLY A 205 30.61 -36.56 3.16
CA GLY A 205 29.79 -36.74 4.37
C GLY A 205 30.07 -35.75 5.51
N ALA A 206 31.01 -34.82 5.39
CA ALA A 206 31.20 -33.79 6.41
C ALA A 206 30.13 -32.70 6.20
N GLY A 207 28.94 -32.88 6.78
CA GLY A 207 27.81 -31.94 6.69
C GLY A 207 28.17 -30.48 6.99
N LEU A 208 27.24 -29.57 6.69
CA LEU A 208 27.33 -28.16 7.11
C LEU A 208 27.69 -28.10 8.59
N ASP A 209 28.77 -27.38 8.91
CA ASP A 209 29.21 -27.22 10.30
C ASP A 209 28.12 -26.51 11.11
N GLN A 210 27.98 -26.87 12.39
CA GLN A 210 26.94 -26.30 13.24
C GLN A 210 27.13 -24.79 13.42
N GLN A 211 28.38 -24.31 13.42
CA GLN A 211 28.68 -22.89 13.47
C GLN A 211 28.29 -22.17 12.16
N ASP A 212 28.53 -22.79 11.00
CA ASP A 212 28.10 -22.25 9.70
C ASP A 212 26.57 -22.16 9.65
N ARG A 213 25.86 -23.18 10.15
CA ARG A 213 24.39 -23.20 10.24
C ARG A 213 23.84 -22.07 11.11
N GLU A 214 24.32 -21.91 12.34
CA GLU A 214 23.88 -20.82 13.22
C GLU A 214 24.25 -19.44 12.65
N THR A 215 25.37 -19.35 11.91
CA THR A 215 25.73 -18.12 11.18
C THR A 215 24.71 -17.81 10.09
N ILE A 216 24.37 -18.78 9.23
CA ILE A 216 23.33 -18.60 8.20
C ILE A 216 22.03 -18.12 8.85
N ILE A 217 21.56 -18.79 9.90
CA ILE A 217 20.35 -18.43 10.62
C ILE A 217 20.40 -16.99 11.16
N ALA A 218 21.51 -16.60 11.80
CA ALA A 218 21.66 -15.26 12.36
C ALA A 218 21.66 -14.18 11.27
N VAL A 219 22.31 -14.45 10.13
CA VAL A 219 22.37 -13.51 9.00
C VAL A 219 21.01 -13.39 8.32
N VAL A 220 20.31 -14.51 8.11
CA VAL A 220 18.96 -14.53 7.52
C VAL A 220 17.97 -13.78 8.42
N ARG A 221 18.02 -13.99 9.74
CA ARG A 221 17.25 -13.18 10.71
C ARG A 221 17.52 -11.69 10.60
N ALA A 222 18.79 -11.31 10.48
CA ALA A 222 19.16 -9.91 10.30
C ALA A 222 18.60 -9.34 8.99
N ALA A 223 18.73 -10.07 7.88
CA ALA A 223 18.23 -9.66 6.58
C ALA A 223 16.71 -9.48 6.57
N SER A 224 15.96 -10.42 7.14
CA SER A 224 14.50 -10.31 7.16
C SER A 224 14.01 -9.25 8.15
N SER A 225 14.72 -9.01 9.26
CA SER A 225 14.44 -7.86 10.12
C SER A 225 14.67 -6.52 9.41
N ALA A 226 15.65 -6.45 8.50
CA ALA A 226 15.88 -5.27 7.66
C ALA A 226 14.76 -5.12 6.61
N ALA A 227 14.35 -6.21 5.97
CA ALA A 227 13.21 -6.23 5.05
C ALA A 227 11.90 -5.76 5.72
N GLU A 228 11.65 -6.15 6.96
CA GLU A 228 10.48 -5.69 7.72
C GLU A 228 10.49 -4.17 7.95
N ARG A 229 11.65 -3.58 8.26
CA ARG A 229 11.78 -2.12 8.45
C ARG A 229 11.50 -1.35 7.17
N GLU A 230 11.96 -1.86 6.03
CA GLU A 230 11.65 -1.28 4.71
C GLU A 230 10.14 -1.27 4.46
N GLN A 231 9.46 -2.39 4.75
CA GLN A 231 8.01 -2.47 4.63
C GLN A 231 7.26 -1.55 5.62
N GLN A 232 7.76 -1.38 6.85
CA GLN A 232 7.16 -0.48 7.83
C GLN A 232 7.19 0.99 7.37
N ARG A 233 8.30 1.43 6.74
CA ARG A 233 8.39 2.78 6.15
C ARG A 233 7.32 2.98 5.08
N ILE A 234 7.15 2.00 4.20
CA ILE A 234 6.11 2.04 3.15
C ILE A 234 4.70 2.13 3.75
N ARG A 235 4.42 1.38 4.82
CA ARG A 235 3.12 1.40 5.51
C ARG A 235 2.84 2.75 6.16
N SER A 236 3.79 3.28 6.94
CA SER A 236 3.63 4.58 7.60
C SER A 236 3.38 5.70 6.58
N PHE A 237 4.16 5.71 5.49
CA PHE A 237 3.98 6.66 4.40
C PHE A 237 2.58 6.58 3.79
N ARG A 238 2.11 5.37 3.45
CA ARG A 238 0.76 5.18 2.92
C ARG A 238 -0.32 5.66 3.89
N THR A 239 -0.19 5.36 5.18
CA THR A 239 -1.18 5.80 6.19
C THR A 239 -1.22 7.31 6.28
N ILE A 240 -0.06 7.98 6.30
CA ILE A 240 0.02 9.45 6.30
C ILE A 240 -0.65 10.02 5.05
N VAL A 241 -0.33 9.49 3.86
CA VAL A 241 -0.94 9.91 2.59
C VAL A 241 -2.45 9.70 2.59
N ALA A 242 -2.95 8.58 3.13
CA ALA A 242 -4.38 8.29 3.21
C ALA A 242 -5.10 9.28 4.15
N VAL A 243 -4.54 9.56 5.33
CA VAL A 243 -5.10 10.54 6.28
C VAL A 243 -5.12 11.94 5.65
N ALA A 244 -4.03 12.36 5.00
CA ALA A 244 -3.97 13.63 4.29
C ALA A 244 -5.01 13.71 3.16
N THR A 245 -5.19 12.63 2.40
CA THR A 245 -6.21 12.56 1.35
C THR A 245 -7.61 12.76 1.92
N VAL A 246 -7.96 12.04 2.99
CA VAL A 246 -9.26 12.18 3.66
C VAL A 246 -9.47 13.60 4.16
N LEU A 247 -8.46 14.18 4.81
CA LEU A 247 -8.53 15.57 5.30
C LEU A 247 -8.80 16.55 4.15
N LEU A 248 -8.07 16.44 3.03
CA LEU A 248 -8.27 17.32 1.88
C LEU A 248 -9.61 17.11 1.19
N VAL A 249 -10.12 15.88 1.11
CA VAL A 249 -11.48 15.60 0.61
C VAL A 249 -12.53 16.26 1.50
N VAL A 250 -12.36 16.18 2.83
CA VAL A 250 -13.27 16.87 3.77
C VAL A 250 -13.19 18.39 3.57
N ILE A 251 -12.00 18.96 3.42
CA ILE A 251 -11.85 20.40 3.19
C ILE A 251 -12.51 20.82 1.87
N ALA A 252 -12.21 20.14 0.76
CA ALA A 252 -12.85 20.41 -0.53
C ALA A 252 -14.38 20.28 -0.43
N GLY A 253 -14.87 19.18 0.15
CA GLY A 253 -16.30 18.97 0.36
C GLY A 253 -16.97 20.05 1.20
N LEU A 254 -16.31 20.55 2.26
CA LEU A 254 -16.80 21.68 3.06
C LEU A 254 -16.82 22.98 2.26
N VAL A 255 -15.82 23.24 1.42
CA VAL A 255 -15.75 24.42 0.57
C VAL A 255 -16.84 24.39 -0.50
N ALA A 256 -17.02 23.27 -1.21
CA ALA A 256 -18.13 23.07 -2.14
C ALA A 256 -19.50 23.22 -1.45
N LEU A 257 -19.67 22.63 -0.27
CA LEU A 257 -20.91 22.73 0.49
C LEU A 257 -21.21 24.17 0.93
N LEU A 258 -20.20 24.90 1.42
CA LEU A 258 -20.33 26.30 1.80
C LEU A 258 -20.65 27.17 0.58
N GLY A 259 -19.99 26.95 -0.55
CA GLY A 259 -20.27 27.66 -1.81
C GLY A 259 -21.70 27.42 -2.30
N ALA A 260 -22.19 26.19 -2.21
CA ALA A 260 -23.56 25.85 -2.62
C ALA A 260 -24.63 26.42 -1.66
N LEU A 261 -24.38 26.42 -0.35
CA LEU A 261 -25.34 26.92 0.65
C LEU A 261 -25.30 28.45 0.81
N LYS A 262 -24.14 29.07 0.57
CA LYS A 262 -23.87 30.49 0.76
C LYS A 262 -22.98 31.02 -0.38
N PRO A 263 -23.55 31.15 -1.60
CA PRO A 263 -22.82 31.61 -2.78
C PRO A 263 -22.14 32.97 -2.60
N THR A 264 -22.74 33.84 -1.78
CA THR A 264 -22.30 35.21 -1.56
C THR A 264 -21.04 35.36 -0.68
N LEU A 265 -20.60 34.30 0.03
CA LEU A 265 -19.42 34.38 0.91
C LEU A 265 -18.09 34.40 0.13
N MET A 266 -18.05 33.81 -1.06
CA MET A 266 -16.87 33.76 -1.92
C MET A 266 -17.25 33.85 -3.40
N PRO A 267 -17.70 35.02 -3.89
CA PRO A 267 -18.01 35.18 -5.31
C PRO A 267 -16.71 35.17 -6.13
N ILE A 268 -16.57 34.22 -7.05
CA ILE A 268 -15.45 34.15 -8.01
C ILE A 268 -15.90 34.75 -9.33
N CYS A 269 -16.19 36.05 -9.32
CA CYS A 269 -16.56 36.78 -10.52
C CYS A 269 -15.45 37.74 -10.95
N PHE A 270 -15.38 38.02 -12.24
CA PHE A 270 -14.41 38.93 -12.84
C PHE A 270 -15.15 40.08 -13.53
N THR A 271 -14.54 41.26 -13.49
CA THR A 271 -15.01 42.47 -14.17
C THR A 271 -14.01 42.85 -15.25
N PRO A 272 -14.04 42.16 -16.41
CA PRO A 272 -13.11 42.45 -17.50
C PRO A 272 -13.25 43.89 -18.00
N GLN A 273 -12.16 44.45 -18.52
CA GLN A 273 -12.20 45.75 -19.19
C GLN A 273 -12.75 45.59 -20.60
N PRO A 274 -13.75 46.39 -21.01
CA PRO A 274 -14.38 46.26 -22.31
C PRO A 274 -13.38 46.60 -23.43
N THR A 275 -13.25 45.69 -24.41
CA THR A 275 -12.52 45.91 -25.66
C THR A 275 -13.47 45.69 -26.83
N PRO A 276 -13.89 46.72 -27.60
CA PRO A 276 -13.51 48.16 -27.56
C PRO A 276 -14.05 48.95 -26.35
N PRO A 277 -13.44 50.09 -25.99
CA PRO A 277 -13.68 50.83 -24.74
C PRO A 277 -15.10 51.41 -24.57
N ASP A 278 -15.88 51.47 -25.65
CA ASP A 278 -17.28 51.93 -25.65
C ASP A 278 -18.30 50.79 -25.40
N ALA A 279 -17.84 49.54 -25.22
CA ALA A 279 -18.71 48.42 -24.92
C ALA A 279 -19.15 48.42 -23.44
N GLN A 280 -20.37 47.92 -23.19
CA GLN A 280 -20.94 47.78 -21.86
C GLN A 280 -20.07 46.83 -21.02
N ARG A 281 -19.75 47.23 -19.79
CA ARG A 281 -19.02 46.36 -18.86
C ARG A 281 -19.93 45.19 -18.46
N VAL A 282 -19.35 44.03 -18.26
CA VAL A 282 -20.07 42.82 -17.85
C VAL A 282 -19.42 42.22 -16.61
N VAL A 283 -20.22 41.60 -15.76
CA VAL A 283 -19.75 40.73 -14.68
C VAL A 283 -19.83 39.30 -15.19
N VAL A 284 -18.72 38.57 -15.07
CA VAL A 284 -18.63 37.18 -15.52
C VAL A 284 -18.29 36.28 -14.34
N CYS A 285 -19.16 35.31 -14.08
CA CYS A 285 -18.99 34.26 -13.09
C CYS A 285 -18.85 32.88 -13.80
N PRO A 286 -18.44 31.82 -13.10
CA PRO A 286 -18.18 30.51 -13.70
C PRO A 286 -19.38 29.92 -14.45
N THR A 287 -20.61 30.20 -13.99
CA THR A 287 -21.85 29.66 -14.57
C THR A 287 -22.73 30.70 -15.28
N GLY A 288 -22.49 31.99 -15.05
CA GLY A 288 -23.37 33.07 -15.53
C GLY A 288 -22.61 34.35 -15.89
N GLN A 289 -23.27 35.22 -16.65
CA GLN A 289 -22.76 36.54 -17.01
C GLN A 289 -23.93 37.53 -17.05
N SER A 290 -23.70 38.75 -16.55
CA SER A 290 -24.70 39.82 -16.52
C SER A 290 -24.10 41.15 -16.93
N PRO A 291 -24.87 42.04 -17.59
CA PRO A 291 -24.43 43.41 -17.84
C PRO A 291 -24.27 44.16 -16.52
N LEU A 292 -23.22 44.98 -16.44
CA LEU A 292 -22.93 45.81 -15.27
C LEU A 292 -23.76 47.09 -15.33
N ASP A 293 -25.03 46.98 -14.92
CA ASP A 293 -26.01 48.06 -14.91
C ASP A 293 -26.36 48.46 -13.46
N GLY A 294 -25.45 49.16 -12.78
CA GLY A 294 -25.65 49.60 -11.40
C GLY A 294 -24.40 49.49 -10.53
N ASP A 295 -24.59 49.31 -9.23
CA ASP A 295 -23.49 49.05 -8.30
C ASP A 295 -22.89 47.65 -8.55
N VAL A 296 -21.57 47.56 -8.46
CA VAL A 296 -20.83 46.35 -8.83
C VAL A 296 -21.18 45.20 -7.90
N ASP A 297 -21.33 45.48 -6.61
CA ASP A 297 -21.60 44.46 -5.61
C ASP A 297 -23.01 43.87 -5.75
N ASP A 298 -24.02 44.69 -6.07
CA ASP A 298 -25.40 44.24 -6.30
C ASP A 298 -25.49 43.34 -7.53
N VAL A 299 -24.87 43.73 -8.65
CA VAL A 299 -24.86 42.91 -9.88
C VAL A 299 -24.13 41.58 -9.66
N ILE A 300 -23.06 41.57 -8.86
CA ILE A 300 -22.39 40.32 -8.46
C ILE A 300 -23.34 39.42 -7.67
N LEU A 301 -24.06 39.96 -6.68
CA LEU A 301 -24.99 39.17 -5.86
C LEU A 301 -26.11 38.52 -6.69
N ASP A 302 -26.58 39.20 -7.74
CA ASP A 302 -27.61 38.69 -8.64
C ASP A 302 -27.08 37.68 -9.69
N THR A 303 -25.78 37.72 -9.99
CA THR A 303 -25.15 36.89 -11.04
C THR A 303 -24.55 35.59 -10.50
N VAL A 304 -24.15 35.56 -9.23
CA VAL A 304 -23.51 34.39 -8.61
C VAL A 304 -24.51 33.25 -8.47
N ASP A 305 -24.08 32.04 -8.84
CA ASP A 305 -24.87 30.83 -8.70
C ASP A 305 -24.28 29.86 -7.66
N ALA A 306 -25.14 29.02 -7.08
CA ALA A 306 -24.73 27.99 -6.14
C ALA A 306 -23.76 26.95 -6.76
N TRP A 307 -23.76 26.79 -8.09
CA TRP A 307 -22.86 25.87 -8.80
C TRP A 307 -21.47 26.43 -9.11
N ASP A 308 -21.21 27.71 -8.88
CA ASP A 308 -19.94 28.34 -9.25
C ASP A 308 -18.72 27.64 -8.63
N ILE A 309 -18.77 27.35 -7.32
CA ILE A 309 -17.67 26.69 -6.59
C ILE A 309 -17.64 25.17 -6.86
N PRO A 310 -18.76 24.42 -6.73
CA PRO A 310 -18.76 22.98 -7.02
C PRO A 310 -18.31 22.65 -8.45
N LEU A 311 -18.68 23.47 -9.45
CA LEU A 311 -18.27 23.25 -10.84
C LEU A 311 -16.75 23.36 -11.00
N ILE A 312 -16.14 24.40 -10.43
CA ILE A 312 -14.67 24.59 -10.46
C ILE A 312 -13.97 23.40 -9.79
N GLU A 313 -14.44 22.97 -8.62
CA GLU A 313 -13.85 21.84 -7.91
C GLU A 313 -13.95 20.54 -8.73
N ILE A 314 -15.10 20.27 -9.36
CA ILE A 314 -15.29 19.11 -10.24
C ILE A 314 -14.31 19.17 -11.42
N VAL A 315 -14.17 20.31 -12.08
CA VAL A 315 -13.21 20.50 -13.18
C VAL A 315 -11.77 20.24 -12.69
N GLY A 316 -11.43 20.71 -11.50
CA GLY A 316 -10.14 20.44 -10.86
C GLY A 316 -9.90 18.95 -10.59
N VAL A 317 -10.89 18.24 -10.03
CA VAL A 317 -10.84 16.79 -9.79
C VAL A 317 -10.68 16.03 -11.09
N VAL A 318 -11.47 16.34 -12.12
CA VAL A 318 -11.42 15.67 -13.43
C VAL A 318 -10.04 15.85 -14.05
N THR A 319 -9.51 17.08 -14.03
CA THR A 319 -8.19 17.36 -14.61
C THR A 319 -7.07 16.63 -13.87
N ALA A 320 -7.10 16.64 -12.53
CA ALA A 320 -6.16 15.89 -11.70
C ALA A 320 -6.28 14.37 -11.90
N GLY A 321 -7.50 13.87 -12.13
CA GLY A 321 -7.76 12.48 -12.45
C GLY A 321 -7.13 12.06 -13.78
N VAL A 322 -7.30 12.85 -14.84
CA VAL A 322 -6.71 12.60 -16.16
C VAL A 322 -5.18 12.60 -16.07
N THR A 323 -4.58 13.62 -15.44
CA THR A 323 -3.12 13.70 -15.27
C THR A 323 -2.58 12.57 -14.39
N GLY A 324 -3.31 12.18 -13.34
CA GLY A 324 -2.99 11.02 -12.50
C GLY A 324 -3.05 9.69 -13.26
N ALA A 325 -4.07 9.49 -14.10
CA ALA A 325 -4.25 8.29 -14.90
C ALA A 325 -3.13 8.11 -15.94
N LEU A 326 -2.66 9.19 -16.56
CA LEU A 326 -1.52 9.14 -17.49
C LEU A 326 -0.23 8.69 -16.79
N ALA A 327 -0.05 9.04 -15.51
CA ALA A 327 1.08 8.56 -14.73
C ALA A 327 1.00 7.05 -14.44
N LEU A 328 -0.20 6.49 -14.26
CA LEU A 328 -0.40 5.04 -14.05
C LEU A 328 0.04 4.20 -15.25
N ARG A 329 -0.20 4.66 -16.47
CA ARG A 329 0.15 3.91 -17.69
C ARG A 329 1.65 3.63 -17.82
N ARG A 330 2.49 4.37 -17.08
CA ARG A 330 3.95 4.20 -17.04
C ARG A 330 4.43 3.26 -15.92
N LEU A 331 3.54 2.83 -15.02
CA LEU A 331 3.89 1.91 -13.95
C LEU A 331 3.83 0.48 -14.48
N ARG A 332 5.01 -0.15 -14.59
CA ARG A 332 5.10 -1.61 -14.74
C ARG A 332 4.74 -2.24 -13.39
N GLY A 333 3.99 -3.36 -13.42
CA GLY A 333 3.31 -3.95 -12.25
C GLY A 333 4.10 -3.84 -10.95
N SER A 334 3.58 -3.07 -10.00
CA SER A 334 4.18 -3.00 -8.66
C SER A 334 3.70 -4.20 -7.87
N SER A 335 4.60 -5.16 -7.60
CA SER A 335 4.34 -6.30 -6.72
C SER A 335 4.15 -5.91 -5.24
N SER A 336 4.27 -4.62 -4.89
CA SER A 336 4.05 -4.17 -3.52
C SER A 336 2.55 -4.27 -3.18
N PRO A 337 2.14 -5.04 -2.17
CA PRO A 337 0.73 -5.16 -1.74
C PRO A 337 0.18 -3.86 -1.14
N PHE A 338 1.04 -2.84 -1.00
CA PHE A 338 0.72 -1.56 -0.40
C PHE A 338 0.23 -0.50 -1.40
N GLY A 339 0.24 -0.73 -2.73
CA GLY A 339 -0.42 0.16 -3.70
C GLY A 339 -0.10 1.65 -3.54
N VAL A 340 1.14 2.00 -3.14
CA VAL A 340 1.56 3.37 -2.86
C VAL A 340 1.28 4.33 -4.02
N PRO A 341 1.53 3.96 -5.29
CA PRO A 341 1.24 4.86 -6.41
C PRO A 341 -0.26 5.22 -6.49
N VAL A 342 -1.14 4.27 -6.19
CA VAL A 342 -2.59 4.49 -6.17
C VAL A 342 -2.97 5.48 -5.07
N ALA A 343 -2.39 5.37 -3.87
CA ALA A 343 -2.63 6.31 -2.78
C ALA A 343 -2.16 7.73 -3.13
N LEU A 344 -1.01 7.86 -3.81
CA LEU A 344 -0.51 9.16 -4.27
C LEU A 344 -1.38 9.78 -5.36
N ILE A 345 -2.01 8.97 -6.21
CA ILE A 345 -2.97 9.47 -7.21
C ILE A 345 -4.29 9.86 -6.56
N ALA A 346 -4.76 9.10 -5.56
CA ALA A 346 -5.95 9.48 -4.80
C ALA A 346 -5.76 10.85 -4.11
N LEU A 347 -4.56 11.14 -3.59
CA LEU A 347 -4.20 12.45 -3.02
C LEU A 347 -4.26 13.59 -4.06
N LYS A 348 -4.02 13.29 -5.35
CA LYS A 348 -4.08 14.30 -6.42
C LYS A 348 -5.49 14.82 -6.67
N LEU A 349 -6.51 14.00 -6.45
CA LEU A 349 -7.89 14.40 -6.74
C LEU A 349 -8.34 15.61 -5.90
N PRO A 350 -8.32 15.57 -4.55
CA PRO A 350 -8.74 16.71 -3.75
C PRO A 350 -7.76 17.89 -3.84
N THR A 351 -6.46 17.63 -4.04
CA THR A 351 -5.50 18.73 -4.28
C THR A 351 -5.80 19.45 -5.59
N GLY A 352 -6.29 18.77 -6.63
CA GLY A 352 -6.67 19.38 -7.91
C GLY A 352 -7.92 20.23 -7.83
N ALA A 353 -8.91 19.76 -7.06
CA ALA A 353 -10.11 20.53 -6.74
C ALA A 353 -9.72 21.86 -6.07
N LEU A 354 -8.92 21.76 -5.01
CA LEU A 354 -8.50 22.92 -4.23
C LEU A 354 -7.56 23.83 -5.03
N THR A 355 -6.62 23.30 -5.82
CA THR A 355 -5.71 24.15 -6.60
C THR A 355 -6.42 24.88 -7.73
N ALA A 356 -7.44 24.27 -8.36
CA ALA A 356 -8.28 24.96 -9.33
C ALA A 356 -8.96 26.18 -8.71
N LEU A 357 -9.56 25.99 -7.53
CA LEU A 357 -10.23 27.04 -6.78
C LEU A 357 -9.28 28.13 -6.31
N LEU A 358 -8.20 27.74 -5.61
CA LEU A 358 -7.19 28.68 -5.10
C LEU A 358 -6.53 29.46 -6.24
N GLY A 359 -6.30 28.83 -7.40
CA GLY A 359 -5.74 29.50 -8.58
C GLY A 359 -6.62 30.65 -9.08
N LEU A 360 -7.93 30.43 -9.20
CA LEU A 360 -8.87 31.48 -9.59
C LEU A 360 -9.01 32.56 -8.51
N LEU A 361 -8.97 32.20 -7.22
CA LEU A 361 -8.95 33.17 -6.12
C LEU A 361 -7.69 34.05 -6.15
N LEU A 362 -6.52 33.49 -6.47
CA LEU A 362 -5.29 34.27 -6.62
C LEU A 362 -5.32 35.19 -7.85
N MET A 363 -5.89 34.74 -8.96
CA MET A 363 -6.12 35.59 -10.14
C MET A 363 -7.03 36.77 -9.78
N ARG A 364 -8.13 36.52 -9.06
CA ARG A 364 -9.04 37.57 -8.58
C ARG A 364 -8.35 38.52 -7.59
N GLY A 365 -7.47 37.99 -6.73
CA GLY A 365 -6.69 38.80 -5.79
C GLY A 365 -5.60 39.66 -6.44
N GLY A 366 -5.44 39.63 -7.77
CA GLY A 366 -4.45 40.42 -8.49
C GLY A 366 -3.01 39.93 -8.29
N PHE A 367 -2.81 38.72 -7.73
CA PHE A 367 -1.48 38.17 -7.45
C PHE A 367 -0.69 37.79 -8.71
N VAL A 368 -1.37 37.65 -9.86
CA VAL A 368 -0.74 37.34 -11.15
C VAL A 368 -1.00 38.48 -12.14
N PRO A 369 -0.03 39.38 -12.38
CA PRO A 369 -0.22 40.51 -13.28
C PRO A 369 -0.45 40.04 -14.73
N GLY A 370 -1.46 40.60 -15.40
CA GLY A 370 -1.75 40.36 -16.82
C GLY A 370 -2.68 39.18 -17.14
N LEU A 371 -3.18 38.44 -16.14
CA LEU A 371 -4.13 37.32 -16.33
C LEU A 371 -5.54 37.58 -15.78
N SER A 372 -5.84 38.79 -15.32
CA SER A 372 -7.10 39.15 -14.67
C SER A 372 -8.24 39.51 -15.63
N ALA A 373 -7.99 39.51 -16.94
CA ALA A 373 -8.99 39.74 -17.98
C ALA A 373 -9.56 38.41 -18.46
N LEU A 374 -10.37 37.76 -17.61
CA LEU A 374 -11.19 36.64 -18.05
C LEU A 374 -12.52 37.21 -18.53
N ASP A 375 -12.74 37.14 -19.83
CA ASP A 375 -13.84 37.84 -20.52
C ASP A 375 -15.10 36.98 -20.62
N THR A 376 -15.01 35.67 -20.40
CA THR A 376 -16.14 34.73 -20.57
C THR A 376 -16.07 33.54 -19.60
N SER A 377 -17.23 32.97 -19.26
CA SER A 377 -17.33 31.80 -18.37
C SER A 377 -16.51 30.58 -18.85
N PRO A 378 -16.45 30.23 -20.15
CA PRO A 378 -15.58 29.16 -20.63
C PRO A 378 -14.08 29.41 -20.41
N GLN A 379 -13.61 30.66 -20.44
CA GLN A 379 -12.23 30.99 -20.11
C GLN A 379 -11.92 30.73 -18.63
N ILE A 380 -12.86 31.02 -17.72
CA ILE A 380 -12.73 30.70 -16.29
C ILE A 380 -12.56 29.20 -16.10
N LEU A 381 -13.39 28.39 -16.76
CA LEU A 381 -13.28 26.92 -16.70
C LEU A 381 -11.98 26.41 -17.33
N ALA A 382 -11.51 27.02 -18.43
CA ALA A 382 -10.23 26.67 -19.04
C ALA A 382 -9.05 26.92 -18.08
N TRP A 383 -9.07 28.04 -17.35
CA TRP A 383 -8.07 28.31 -16.31
C TRP A 383 -8.18 27.36 -15.11
N ALA A 384 -9.41 26.97 -14.71
CA ALA A 384 -9.61 25.95 -13.70
C ALA A 384 -8.97 24.60 -14.09
N VAL A 385 -9.03 24.21 -15.38
CA VAL A 385 -8.30 23.04 -15.91
C VAL A 385 -6.79 23.24 -15.75
N VAL A 386 -6.25 24.37 -16.19
CA VAL A 386 -4.81 24.65 -16.09
C VAL A 386 -4.34 24.55 -14.63
N PHE A 387 -5.05 25.15 -13.68
CA PHE A 387 -4.71 25.12 -12.27
C PHE A 387 -4.93 23.75 -11.60
N GLY A 388 -5.99 23.03 -11.96
CA GLY A 388 -6.25 21.67 -11.49
C GLY A 388 -5.15 20.69 -11.91
N GLY A 389 -4.56 20.89 -13.09
CA GLY A 389 -3.45 20.09 -13.62
C GLY A 389 -2.06 20.50 -13.14
N SER A 390 -1.89 21.70 -12.58
CA SER A 390 -0.57 22.31 -12.27
C SER A 390 -0.26 22.40 -10.77
N GLN A 391 -0.76 21.45 -9.98
CA GLN A 391 -0.61 21.37 -8.51
C GLN A 391 0.83 21.62 -8.00
N GLN A 392 1.85 21.11 -8.68
CA GLN A 392 3.26 21.27 -8.29
C GLN A 392 3.84 22.65 -8.60
N LEU A 393 3.36 23.29 -9.67
CA LEU A 393 3.77 24.65 -10.02
C LEU A 393 3.08 25.65 -9.09
N PHE A 394 1.83 25.39 -8.75
CA PHE A 394 1.01 26.23 -7.91
C PHE A 394 1.57 26.37 -6.48
N THR A 395 1.91 25.26 -5.83
CA THR A 395 2.51 25.30 -4.49
C THR A 395 3.85 26.03 -4.47
N GLY A 396 4.65 25.88 -5.53
CA GLY A 396 5.92 26.60 -5.67
C GLY A 396 5.77 28.12 -5.85
N LEU A 397 4.72 28.58 -6.54
CA LEU A 397 4.45 30.02 -6.70
C LEU A 397 3.97 30.67 -5.40
N VAL A 398 3.06 29.99 -4.69
CA VAL A 398 2.56 30.46 -3.38
C VAL A 398 3.69 30.55 -2.36
N ASP A 399 4.57 29.54 -2.29
CA ASP A 399 5.69 29.52 -1.35
C ASP A 399 6.69 30.65 -1.59
N ARG A 400 7.00 30.95 -2.87
CA ARG A 400 7.88 32.08 -3.22
C ARG A 400 7.31 33.44 -2.83
N GLN A 401 6.00 33.62 -3.01
CA GLN A 401 5.33 34.86 -2.60
C GLN A 401 5.23 34.99 -1.08
N ALA A 402 4.95 33.88 -0.37
CA ALA A 402 4.96 33.86 1.08
C ALA A 402 6.34 34.27 1.63
N GLN A 403 7.42 33.75 1.05
CA GLN A 403 8.78 34.15 1.40
C GLN A 403 9.03 35.64 1.11
N THR A 404 8.57 36.16 -0.03
CA THR A 404 8.73 37.58 -0.39
C THR A 404 8.00 38.51 0.59
N VAL A 405 6.80 38.13 1.04
CA VAL A 405 6.03 38.88 2.07
C VAL A 405 6.68 38.79 3.45
N LEU A 406 7.17 37.60 3.82
CA LEU A 406 7.90 37.41 5.07
C LEU A 406 9.21 38.22 5.09
N ASP A 407 9.91 38.32 3.97
CA ASP A 407 11.13 39.13 3.82
C ASP A 407 10.81 40.64 3.89
N ALA A 408 9.70 41.07 3.28
CA ALA A 408 9.25 42.47 3.31
C ALA A 408 8.82 42.93 4.72
N VAL A 409 8.30 42.02 5.55
CA VAL A 409 7.92 42.30 6.96
C VAL A 409 9.10 42.08 7.91
N GLY A 410 9.92 41.06 7.66
CA GLY A 410 11.12 40.71 8.43
C GLY A 410 12.27 41.71 8.26
N GLY A 411 12.32 42.45 7.15
CA GLY A 411 13.28 43.55 6.95
C GLY A 411 13.01 44.82 7.76
N LYS A 412 11.97 44.85 8.60
CA LYS A 412 11.57 46.01 9.42
C LYS A 412 11.93 45.91 10.91
N THR A 413 12.74 44.93 11.31
CA THR A 413 13.25 44.82 12.69
C THR A 413 14.48 45.70 12.93
N TYR A 414 14.19 46.87 13.51
CA TYR A 414 15.00 47.67 14.44
C TYR A 414 16.53 47.66 14.24
N THR A 415 17.03 48.64 13.49
CA THR A 415 18.38 49.17 13.72
C THR A 415 18.37 49.87 15.08
N ALA A 416 18.96 49.23 16.08
CA ALA A 416 19.30 49.90 17.33
C ALA A 416 20.26 51.05 17.00
N THR A 417 19.77 52.29 17.06
CA THR A 417 20.61 53.48 17.19
C THR A 417 21.37 53.37 18.50
N GLY A 418 22.57 52.79 18.43
CA GLY A 418 23.52 52.70 19.52
C GLY A 418 24.74 53.55 19.24
N GLY A 419 24.90 54.60 20.04
CA GLY A 419 26.20 55.06 20.53
C GLY A 419 26.94 56.09 19.68
N SER A 420 26.82 57.36 20.07
CA SER A 420 27.94 58.29 20.15
C SER A 420 28.02 58.83 21.56
#